data_AF-A0AAD0RHC3-F1
#
_entry.id   AF-A0AAD0RHC3-F1
#
_cell.length_a   1.000
_cell.length_b   1.000
_cell.length_c   1.000
_cell.angle_alpha   90.00
_cell.angle_beta   90.00
_cell.angle_gamma   90.00
#
_symmetry.space_group_name_H-M   'P 1'
#
loop_
_entity.id
_entity.type
_entity.pdbx_description
1 polymer ?
#
loop_
_entity_poly.entity_id
_entity_poly.type
_entity_poly.pdbx_seq_one_letter_code
_entity_poly.pdbx_strand_id
1 'polypeptide(L)' 'MNTHTSAELFKFAKSEKYARKKIRYLAVAHYRDKHNKTQIAAMLHVSRRMINEWMKRYLNEGLTGLDLKSLSVNVVI' A
#
# COMPACT_ATOMS: atom_id res chain seq x y z
N MET A 1 17.39 -1.20 -0.78
CA MET A 1 16.87 -0.87 0.56
C MET A 1 15.71 0.10 0.41
N ASN A 2 14.61 -0.11 1.13
CA ASN A 2 13.45 0.79 1.06
C ASN A 2 13.72 2.06 1.84
N THR A 3 14.11 3.15 1.17
CA THR A 3 14.55 4.40 1.83
C THR A 3 13.51 5.51 1.81
N HIS A 4 12.39 5.32 1.12
CA HIS A 4 11.34 6.34 1.00
C HIS A 4 10.69 6.70 2.35
N THR A 5 10.62 7.99 2.62
CA THR A 5 9.91 8.59 3.76
C THR A 5 8.39 8.54 3.55
N SER A 6 7.61 8.70 4.63
CA SER A 6 6.14 8.78 4.50
C SER A 6 5.70 9.97 3.64
N ALA A 7 6.35 11.13 3.78
CA ALA A 7 6.07 12.32 2.99
C ALA A 7 6.27 12.10 1.47
N GLU A 8 7.34 11.40 1.06
CA GLU A 8 7.55 11.04 -0.35
C GLU A 8 6.48 10.08 -0.86
N LEU A 9 6.09 9.10 -0.05
CA LEU A 9 5.03 8.15 -0.41
C LEU A 9 3.66 8.83 -0.57
N PHE A 10 3.35 9.82 0.27
CA PHE A 10 2.16 10.65 0.09
C PHE A 10 2.23 11.48 -1.20
N LYS A 11 3.40 12.03 -1.55
CA LYS A 11 3.60 12.71 -2.84
C LYS A 11 3.35 11.77 -4.02
N PHE A 12 3.90 10.56 -3.98
CA PHE A 12 3.66 9.54 -5.01
C PHE A 12 2.18 9.18 -5.13
N ALA A 13 1.50 8.98 -3.99
CA ALA A 13 0.06 8.75 -3.99
C ALA A 13 -0.70 9.90 -4.65
N LYS A 14 -0.34 11.15 -4.36
CA LYS A 14 -0.99 12.34 -4.94
C LYS A 14 -0.80 12.45 -6.46
N SER A 15 0.38 12.11 -6.98
CA SER A 15 0.68 12.13 -8.42
C SER A 15 0.23 10.89 -9.19
N GLU A 16 -0.11 9.80 -8.50
CA GLU A 16 -0.48 8.52 -9.12
C GLU A 16 -1.89 8.58 -9.73
N LYS A 17 -1.96 8.20 -11.01
CA LYS A 17 -3.20 8.17 -11.79
C LYS A 17 -4.05 6.96 -11.44
N TYR A 18 -3.42 5.82 -11.14
CA TYR A 18 -4.15 4.57 -10.88
C TYR A 18 -4.57 4.46 -9.41
N ALA A 19 -5.88 4.51 -9.15
CA ALA A 19 -6.45 4.45 -7.80
C ALA A 19 -5.93 3.25 -6.96
N ARG A 20 -5.80 2.07 -7.58
CA ARG A 20 -5.26 0.87 -6.91
C ARG A 20 -3.80 1.01 -6.52
N LYS A 21 -2.99 1.75 -7.28
CA LYS A 21 -1.57 1.97 -6.95
C LYS A 21 -1.42 3.10 -5.93
N LYS A 22 -2.28 4.13 -6.01
CA LYS A 22 -2.42 5.19 -5.00
C LYS A 22 -2.68 4.62 -3.60
N ILE A 23 -3.66 3.72 -3.43
CA ILE A 23 -3.96 3.14 -2.11
C ILE A 23 -2.80 2.31 -1.54
N ARG A 24 -2.00 1.68 -2.41
CA ARG A 24 -0.78 0.95 -2.03
C ARG A 24 0.30 1.90 -1.51
N TYR A 25 0.52 3.03 -2.17
CA TYR A 25 1.42 4.07 -1.66
C TYR A 25 0.97 4.61 -0.30
N LEU A 26 -0.33 4.88 -0.14
CA LEU A 26 -0.90 5.34 1.14
C LEU A 26 -0.69 4.31 2.25
N ALA A 27 -0.90 3.02 1.96
CA ALA A 27 -0.67 1.95 2.93
C ALA A 27 0.77 1.95 3.44
N VAL A 28 1.74 2.12 2.54
CA VAL A 28 3.16 2.17 2.92
C VAL A 28 3.50 3.47 3.65
N ALA A 29 2.89 4.59 3.29
CA ALA A 29 3.07 5.86 3.99
C ALA A 29 2.63 5.76 5.46
N HIS A 30 1.43 5.22 5.71
CA HIS A 30 0.94 5.03 7.09
C HIS A 30 1.77 4.02 7.88
N TYR A 31 2.28 2.96 7.22
CA TYR A 31 3.20 2.02 7.85
C TYR A 31 4.51 2.69 8.29
N ARG A 32 5.04 3.62 7.47
CA ARG A 32 6.21 4.44 7.83
C ARG A 32 5.93 5.37 9.01
N ASP A 33 4.71 5.89 9.10
CA ASP A 33 4.21 6.66 10.24
C ASP A 33 3.86 5.78 11.46
N LYS A 34 4.36 4.55 11.52
CA LYS A 34 4.23 3.62 12.66
C LYS A 34 2.81 3.12 12.94
N HIS A 35 1.86 3.31 12.03
CA HIS A 35 0.56 2.66 12.13
C HIS A 35 0.71 1.14 11.93
N ASN A 36 -0.04 0.37 12.73
CA ASN A 36 -0.08 -1.07 12.56
C ASN A 36 -1.00 -1.47 11.40
N LYS A 37 -0.86 -2.71 10.91
CA LYS A 37 -1.59 -3.19 9.72
C LYS A 37 -3.12 -3.19 9.89
N THR A 38 -3.62 -3.31 11.12
CA THR A 38 -5.05 -3.24 11.42
C THR A 38 -5.57 -1.82 11.29
N GLN A 39 -4.85 -0.84 11.85
CA GLN A 39 -5.19 0.59 11.71
C GLN A 39 -5.19 1.02 10.25
N ILE A 40 -4.16 0.62 9.48
CA ILE A 40 -4.04 0.96 8.06
C ILE A 40 -5.20 0.39 7.24
N ALA A 41 -5.58 -0.87 7.52
CA ALA A 41 -6.71 -1.51 6.85
C ALA A 41 -8.03 -0.75 7.09
N ALA A 42 -8.26 -0.30 8.33
CA ALA A 42 -9.41 0.51 8.69
C ALA A 42 -9.39 1.89 8.01
N MET A 43 -8.25 2.59 8.04
CA MET A 43 -8.08 3.92 7.42
C MET A 43 -8.30 3.92 5.91
N LEU A 44 -7.90 2.85 5.23
CA LEU A 44 -7.97 2.74 3.78
C LEU A 44 -9.19 1.94 3.29
N HIS A 45 -10.06 1.50 4.20
CA HIS A 45 -11.25 0.68 3.89
C HIS A 45 -10.92 -0.56 3.04
N VAL A 46 -9.84 -1.27 3.37
CA VAL A 46 -9.43 -2.51 2.70
C VAL A 46 -9.25 -3.64 3.70
N SER A 47 -9.21 -4.88 3.21
CA SER A 47 -8.96 -6.02 4.09
C SER A 47 -7.53 -6.01 4.65
N ARG A 48 -7.36 -6.48 5.90
CA ARG A 48 -6.04 -6.72 6.51
C ARG A 48 -5.16 -7.65 5.65
N ARG A 49 -5.77 -8.61 4.93
CA ARG A 49 -5.08 -9.51 4.01
C ARG A 49 -4.40 -8.73 2.88
N MET A 50 -5.07 -7.76 2.28
CA MET A 50 -4.49 -6.92 1.23
C MET A 50 -3.32 -6.09 1.75
N ILE A 51 -3.45 -5.51 2.95
CA ILE A 51 -2.34 -4.80 3.60
C ILE A 51 -1.16 -5.73 3.83
N ASN A 52 -1.37 -6.94 4.37
CA ASN A 52 -0.30 -7.92 4.57
C ASN A 52 0.44 -8.24 3.27
N GLU A 53 -0.30 -8.52 2.18
CA GLU A 53 0.29 -8.81 0.87
C GLU A 53 1.12 -7.64 0.33
N TRP A 54 0.58 -6.42 0.40
CA TRP A 54 1.30 -5.24 -0.07
C TRP A 54 2.55 -4.95 0.77
N MET A 55 2.47 -5.10 2.10
CA MET A 55 3.62 -4.91 2.98
C MET A 55 4.70 -5.95 2.74
N LYS A 56 4.33 -7.22 2.60
CA LYS A 56 5.28 -8.30 2.29
C LYS A 56 6.05 -8.00 1.00
N ARG A 57 5.35 -7.64 -0.06
CA ARG A 57 5.95 -7.30 -1.35
C ARG A 57 6.80 -6.04 -1.28
N TYR A 58 6.31 -5.00 -0.61
CA TYR A 58 7.10 -3.79 -0.40
C TYR A 58 8.40 -4.08 0.35
N LEU A 59 8.35 -4.86 1.43
CA LEU A 59 9.55 -5.19 2.22
C LEU A 59 10.57 -6.02 1.42
N ASN A 60 10.10 -6.85 0.48
CA ASN A 60 10.97 -7.69 -0.36
C ASN A 60 11.51 -6.97 -1.60
N GLU A 61 10.66 -6.23 -2.31
CA GLU A 61 10.91 -5.72 -3.69
C GLU A 61 10.89 -4.17 -3.76
N GLY A 62 10.50 -3.50 -2.67
CA GLY A 62 10.33 -2.07 -2.60
C GLY A 62 9.14 -1.57 -3.41
N LEU A 63 9.29 -0.40 -4.06
CA LEU A 63 8.19 0.23 -4.79
C LEU A 63 7.72 -0.60 -5.98
N THR A 64 8.62 -1.38 -6.61
CA THR A 64 8.27 -2.27 -7.72
C THR A 64 7.26 -3.35 -7.29
N GLY A 65 7.35 -3.82 -6.04
CA GLY A 65 6.36 -4.73 -5.45
C GLY A 65 4.96 -4.14 -5.31
N LEU A 66 4.82 -2.82 -5.46
CA LEU A 66 3.53 -2.12 -5.46
C LEU A 66 2.94 -1.94 -6.86
N ASP A 67 3.62 -2.35 -7.93
CA ASP A 67 3.14 -2.22 -9.32
C ASP A 67 2.15 -3.31 -9.77
N LEU A 68 1.67 -4.17 -8.85
CA LEU A 68 0.79 -5.31 -9.16
C LEU A 68 -0.27 -4.98 -10.22
N LYS A 69 -0.20 -5.76 -11.30
CA LYS A 69 -1.28 -6.00 -12.24
C LYS A 69 -2.34 -6.77 -11.48
N SER A 70 -3.40 -6.06 -11.07
CA SER A 70 -4.67 -6.60 -10.57
C SER A 70 -4.54 -7.91 -9.75
N LEU A 71 -4.42 -7.81 -8.43
CA LEU A 71 -4.98 -8.89 -7.59
C LEU A 71 -6.47 -8.91 -7.90
N SER A 72 -6.89 -9.80 -8.81
CA SER A 72 -8.29 -10.14 -9.01
C SER A 72 -8.73 -10.80 -7.72
N VAL A 73 -9.24 -9.98 -6.79
CA VAL A 73 -9.95 -10.50 -5.64
C VAL A 73 -11.35 -10.77 -6.19
N ASN A 74 -11.72 -12.05 -6.31
CA ASN A 74 -13.11 -12.45 -6.43
C ASN A 74 -13.87 -11.71 -5.33
N VAL A 75 -14.60 -10.67 -5.71
CA VAL A 75 -15.65 -10.10 -4.89
C VAL A 75 -16.77 -11.12 -4.95
N VAL A 76 -16.77 -12.05 -4.00
CA VAL A 76 -17.98 -12.78 -3.67
C VAL A 76 -18.83 -11.76 -2.91
N ILE A 77 -19.74 -11.14 -3.66
CA ILE A 77 -20.90 -10.43 -3.12
C ILE A 77 -21.90 -11.48 -2.64
#